data_AF-A0A0Q9AXL2-F1
#
_entry.id   AF-A0A0Q9AXL2-F1
#
_cell.length_a   1.000
_cell.length_b   1.000
_cell.length_c   1.000
_cell.angle_alpha   90.00
_cell.angle_beta   90.00
_cell.angle_gamma   90.00
#
_symmetry.space_group_name_H-M   'P 1'
#
loop_
_entity.id
_entity.type
_entity.pdbx_description
1 polymer ?
#
loop_
_entity_poly.entity_id
_entity_poly.type
_entity_poly.pdbx_seq_one_letter_code
_entity_poly.pdbx_strand_id
1 'polypeptide(L)'
;MPLRGARADGEWIVWTPQSRSRSHTVPVPEDFYLREFMEVDPEDLDAVASLMRAYGHLGGSIDTGSWDEDVYESLKELTEREHPGAPFALHGELATLYVTEAQAAVTTWLALRREGGLDALVEPEVCEERLAQWRADNSDRDEVWPRDLDHLRELVLEFRITHLESELNAALKPFSIGIGSLDDRYPTILSVAFLQLYNHLAEDATIRECANETCRRSFVRQRGRAEYGQNRTSGIKYCTRECARAQAQRELRRRRRQQTPPLQQPPSQSPEPQDSPEPAGQAGDAS
;
A
#
# COMPACT_ATOMS: atom_id res chain seq x y z
N MET A 1 -15.64 5.84 12.02
CA MET A 1 -16.08 7.17 12.51
C MET A 1 -14.83 8.02 12.69
N PRO A 2 -14.64 9.09 11.92
CA PRO A 2 -13.36 9.83 11.84
C PRO A 2 -12.87 10.31 13.21
N LEU A 3 -11.56 10.24 13.47
CA LEU A 3 -10.97 10.72 14.73
C LEU A 3 -10.50 12.17 14.65
N ARG A 4 -11.30 13.10 15.18
CA ARG A 4 -10.96 14.53 15.15
C ARG A 4 -9.68 14.80 15.93
N GLY A 5 -8.78 15.57 15.32
CA GLY A 5 -7.52 15.97 15.94
C GLY A 5 -6.48 14.86 16.08
N ALA A 6 -6.70 13.68 15.45
CA ALA A 6 -5.70 12.62 15.37
C ALA A 6 -4.42 13.15 14.70
N ARG A 7 -3.28 13.06 15.38
CA ARG A 7 -1.96 13.52 14.92
C ARG A 7 -0.86 12.74 15.63
N ALA A 8 0.34 12.72 15.05
CA ALA A 8 1.52 12.23 15.76
C ALA A 8 1.91 13.20 16.91
N ASP A 9 2.40 12.65 18.01
CA ASP A 9 2.94 13.34 19.18
C ASP A 9 4.09 12.49 19.74
N GLY A 10 5.31 12.74 19.24
CA GLY A 10 6.46 11.88 19.50
C GLY A 10 6.21 10.45 19.00
N GLU A 11 6.35 9.48 19.89
CA GLU A 11 6.13 8.05 19.62
C GLU A 11 4.66 7.64 19.66
N TRP A 12 3.73 8.60 19.75
CA TRP A 12 2.30 8.32 19.93
C TRP A 12 1.47 8.92 18.81
N ILE A 13 0.29 8.33 18.58
CA ILE A 13 -0.80 8.98 17.85
C ILE A 13 -1.86 9.37 18.87
N VAL A 14 -2.15 10.66 18.98
CA VAL A 14 -3.10 11.22 19.96
C VAL A 14 -4.29 11.86 19.26
N TRP A 15 -5.49 11.82 19.86
CA TRP A 15 -6.68 12.45 19.28
C TRP A 15 -7.57 13.13 20.32
N THR A 16 -8.52 13.94 19.84
CA THR A 16 -9.43 14.68 20.72
C THR A 16 -10.56 13.77 21.20
N PRO A 17 -10.93 13.82 22.49
CA PRO A 17 -12.11 13.13 22.99
C PRO A 17 -13.35 13.52 22.18
N GLN A 18 -14.13 12.54 21.71
CA GLN A 18 -15.30 12.81 20.89
C GLN A 18 -16.49 11.94 21.30
N SER A 19 -17.63 12.59 21.56
CA SER A 19 -18.89 11.90 21.86
C SER A 19 -19.49 11.31 20.59
N ARG A 20 -19.81 10.02 20.60
CA ARG A 20 -20.41 9.32 19.46
C ARG A 20 -21.76 9.90 19.03
N SER A 21 -22.56 10.39 19.98
CA SER A 21 -23.87 11.00 19.71
C SER A 21 -23.79 12.21 18.77
N ARG A 22 -22.61 12.83 18.64
CA ARG A 22 -22.36 14.01 17.81
C ARG A 22 -21.49 13.72 16.58
N SER A 23 -21.15 12.46 16.36
CA SER A 23 -20.21 12.06 15.32
C SER A 23 -20.95 11.42 14.15
N HIS A 24 -20.55 11.79 12.94
CA HIS A 24 -21.10 11.22 11.71
C HIS A 24 -20.23 10.06 11.23
N THR A 25 -20.86 9.08 10.59
CA THR A 25 -20.16 8.05 9.83
C THR A 25 -19.68 8.65 8.51
N VAL A 26 -18.62 8.08 7.96
CA VAL A 26 -18.12 8.40 6.63
C VAL A 26 -18.08 7.14 5.80
N PRO A 27 -18.46 7.19 4.51
CA PRO A 27 -18.28 6.05 3.62
C PRO A 27 -16.78 5.84 3.38
N VAL A 28 -16.35 4.58 3.49
CA VAL A 28 -15.01 4.17 3.09
C VAL A 28 -15.02 3.81 1.60
N PRO A 29 -14.01 4.18 0.80
CA PRO A 29 -13.95 3.80 -0.61
C PRO A 29 -14.04 2.28 -0.83
N GLU A 30 -14.68 1.82 -1.91
CA GLU A 30 -14.92 0.38 -2.19
C GLU A 30 -13.65 -0.48 -2.33
N ASP A 31 -12.51 0.15 -2.61
CA ASP A 31 -11.19 -0.42 -2.81
C ASP A 31 -10.18 0.09 -1.78
N PHE A 32 -10.65 0.56 -0.61
CA PHE A 32 -9.83 1.17 0.43
C PHE A 32 -8.67 0.28 0.88
N TYR A 33 -8.94 -1.01 1.13
CA TYR A 33 -7.92 -1.97 1.54
C TYR A 33 -6.87 -2.26 0.45
N LEU A 34 -7.10 -1.83 -0.80
CA LEU A 34 -6.15 -1.99 -1.92
C LEU A 34 -5.40 -0.70 -2.27
N ARG A 35 -5.80 0.42 -1.68
CA ARG A 35 -5.30 1.74 -2.03
C ARG A 35 -4.88 2.51 -0.80
N GLU A 36 -5.76 3.30 -0.22
CA GLU A 36 -5.45 4.14 0.94
C GLU A 36 -4.75 3.35 2.05
N PHE A 37 -5.15 2.11 2.27
CA PHE A 37 -4.55 1.25 3.29
C PHE A 37 -3.19 0.64 2.87
N MET A 38 -3.02 0.24 1.61
CA MET A 38 -1.73 -0.33 1.13
C MET A 38 -0.69 0.74 0.78
N GLU A 39 -1.10 2.01 0.69
CA GLU A 39 -0.24 3.14 0.36
C GLU A 39 0.25 3.89 1.60
N VAL A 40 -0.34 3.63 2.78
CA VAL A 40 0.15 4.22 4.02
C VAL A 40 1.45 3.54 4.41
N ASP A 41 2.47 4.35 4.70
CA ASP A 41 3.69 3.86 5.30
C ASP A 41 3.42 3.62 6.80
N PRO A 42 3.60 2.39 7.32
CA PRO A 42 3.35 2.07 8.72
C PRO A 42 4.29 2.80 9.69
N GLU A 43 5.46 3.27 9.24
CA GLU A 43 6.41 4.02 10.07
C GLU A 43 6.10 5.53 10.09
N ASP A 44 5.32 6.03 9.13
CA ASP A 44 4.87 7.41 9.09
C ASP A 44 3.61 7.60 9.96
N LEU A 45 3.83 7.89 11.25
CA LEU A 45 2.74 8.11 12.20
C LEU A 45 1.83 9.29 11.82
N ASP A 46 2.32 10.29 11.08
CA ASP A 46 1.47 11.38 10.59
C ASP A 46 0.54 10.92 9.47
N ALA A 47 1.02 10.03 8.59
CA ALA A 47 0.18 9.39 7.57
C ALA A 47 -0.86 8.46 8.21
N VAL A 48 -0.47 7.64 9.19
CA VAL A 48 -1.40 6.78 9.93
C VAL A 48 -2.44 7.62 10.70
N ALA A 49 -2.01 8.68 11.37
CA ALA A 49 -2.91 9.61 12.06
C ALA A 49 -3.86 10.32 11.09
N SER A 50 -3.40 10.62 9.87
CA SER A 50 -4.24 11.19 8.80
C SER A 50 -5.30 10.20 8.31
N LEU A 51 -4.94 8.92 8.17
CA LEU A 51 -5.89 7.84 7.89
C LEU A 51 -6.95 7.74 8.99
N MET A 52 -6.51 7.79 10.26
CA MET A 52 -7.39 7.75 11.42
C MET A 52 -8.33 8.95 11.48
N ARG A 53 -7.81 10.13 11.14
CA ARG A 53 -8.57 11.38 11.04
C ARG A 53 -9.61 11.34 9.94
N ALA A 54 -9.34 10.63 8.85
CA ALA A 54 -10.25 10.52 7.71
C ALA A 54 -11.34 9.47 7.93
N TYR A 55 -11.01 8.31 8.50
CA TYR A 55 -11.90 7.14 8.47
C TYR A 55 -12.28 6.59 9.85
N GLY A 56 -11.42 6.74 10.87
CA GLY A 56 -11.70 6.40 12.26
C GLY A 56 -10.58 5.71 13.03
N HIS A 57 -10.91 4.89 14.02
CA HIS A 57 -9.89 4.19 14.81
C HIS A 57 -9.19 3.14 13.96
N LEU A 58 -7.85 3.05 14.04
CA LEU A 58 -7.09 1.99 13.36
C LEU A 58 -7.52 0.62 13.90
N GLY A 59 -7.43 0.44 15.21
CA GLY A 59 -7.67 -0.85 15.87
C GLY A 59 -6.62 -1.89 15.50
N GLY A 60 -6.70 -3.07 16.11
CA GLY A 60 -5.78 -4.17 15.88
C GLY A 60 -5.83 -5.13 17.06
N SER A 61 -5.10 -6.24 16.93
CA SER A 61 -4.95 -7.24 17.98
C SER A 61 -3.50 -7.68 17.99
N ILE A 62 -2.89 -7.73 19.17
CA ILE A 62 -1.57 -8.36 19.30
C ILE A 62 -1.70 -9.89 19.32
N ASP A 63 -2.90 -10.43 19.57
CA ASP A 63 -3.14 -11.88 19.66
C ASP A 63 -3.16 -12.60 18.29
N THR A 64 -3.06 -11.88 17.17
CA THR A 64 -3.14 -12.47 15.82
C THR A 64 -1.80 -12.96 15.29
N GLY A 65 -0.69 -12.41 15.78
CA GLY A 65 0.64 -12.79 15.32
C GLY A 65 1.22 -13.98 16.07
N SER A 66 2.19 -14.61 15.42
CA SER A 66 2.97 -15.74 15.97
C SER A 66 4.23 -15.21 16.65
N TRP A 67 4.06 -14.56 17.80
CA TRP A 67 5.15 -13.99 18.58
C TRP A 67 5.79 -15.03 19.49
N ASP A 68 7.09 -14.87 19.76
CA ASP A 68 7.66 -15.48 20.95
C ASP A 68 7.10 -14.82 22.23
N GLU A 69 7.31 -15.47 23.38
CA GLU A 69 6.74 -15.04 24.65
C GLU A 69 7.25 -13.66 25.10
N ASP A 70 8.53 -13.38 24.88
CA ASP A 70 9.17 -12.11 25.28
C ASP A 70 8.65 -10.93 24.44
N VAL A 71 8.49 -11.13 23.13
CA VAL A 71 7.89 -10.16 22.22
C VAL A 71 6.42 -9.94 22.55
N TYR A 72 5.66 -11.01 22.82
CA TYR A 72 4.25 -10.89 23.20
C TYR A 72 4.06 -10.06 24.48
N GLU A 73 4.83 -10.35 25.53
CA GLU A 73 4.74 -9.59 26.78
C GLU A 73 5.18 -8.13 26.57
N SER A 74 6.19 -7.88 25.74
CA SER A 74 6.59 -6.50 25.37
C SER A 74 5.46 -5.75 24.66
N LEU A 75 4.77 -6.37 23.70
CA LEU A 75 3.63 -5.79 22.99
C LEU A 75 2.42 -5.55 23.90
N LYS A 76 2.22 -6.44 24.87
CA LYS A 76 1.17 -6.33 25.88
C LYS A 76 1.45 -5.16 26.83
N GLU A 77 2.68 -5.00 27.31
CA GLU A 77 3.09 -3.83 28.09
C GLU A 77 2.87 -2.52 27.32
N LEU A 78 3.16 -2.50 26.01
CA LEU A 78 2.87 -1.34 25.17
C LEU A 78 1.38 -1.03 25.06
N THR A 79 0.53 -2.06 25.02
CA THR A 79 -0.94 -1.92 24.94
C THR A 79 -1.52 -1.33 26.22
N GLU A 80 -0.91 -1.64 27.36
CA GLU A 80 -1.30 -1.14 28.68
C GLU A 80 -0.69 0.23 29.01
N ARG A 81 0.33 0.66 28.26
CA ARG A 81 1.04 1.93 28.50
C ARG A 81 0.15 3.12 28.20
N GLU A 82 0.03 4.01 29.18
CA GLU A 82 -0.70 5.27 29.03
C GLU A 82 0.21 6.40 28.53
N HIS A 83 -0.33 7.29 27.69
CA HIS A 83 0.38 8.49 27.30
C HIS A 83 0.44 9.48 28.49
N PRO A 84 1.59 10.14 28.77
CA PRO A 84 1.78 11.02 29.93
C PRO A 84 0.86 12.26 30.06
N GLY A 85 -0.03 12.51 29.10
CA GLY A 85 -0.69 13.81 28.97
C GLY A 85 -1.88 13.85 28.01
N ALA A 86 -2.11 12.78 27.24
CA ALA A 86 -3.26 12.63 26.37
C ALA A 86 -4.05 11.38 26.79
N PRO A 87 -5.32 11.50 27.22
CA PRO A 87 -6.10 10.35 27.66
C PRO A 87 -6.54 9.41 26.52
N PHE A 88 -6.31 9.81 25.26
CA PHE A 88 -6.64 9.03 24.08
C PHE A 88 -5.45 9.01 23.14
N ALA A 89 -4.73 7.89 23.19
CA ALA A 89 -3.51 7.68 22.44
C ALA A 89 -3.39 6.24 21.96
N LEU A 90 -2.56 6.03 20.95
CA LEU A 90 -2.10 4.74 20.47
C LEU A 90 -0.58 4.82 20.35
N HIS A 91 0.14 3.87 20.92
CA HIS A 91 1.59 3.81 20.78
C HIS A 91 1.98 3.57 19.32
N GLY A 92 3.00 4.25 18.83
CA GLY A 92 3.44 4.21 17.44
C GLY A 92 3.84 2.80 17.01
N GLU A 93 4.61 2.10 17.83
CA GLU A 93 4.98 0.70 17.57
C GLU A 93 3.77 -0.23 17.37
N LEU A 94 2.68 -0.03 18.13
CA LEU A 94 1.44 -0.79 17.94
C LEU A 94 0.74 -0.38 16.64
N ALA A 95 0.74 0.91 16.30
CA ALA A 95 0.18 1.38 15.04
C ALA A 95 0.94 0.79 13.83
N THR A 96 2.27 0.84 13.87
CA THR A 96 3.15 0.24 12.87
C THR A 96 2.92 -1.26 12.74
N LEU A 97 2.86 -1.98 13.87
CA LEU A 97 2.55 -3.41 13.90
C LEU A 97 1.21 -3.70 13.21
N TYR A 98 0.12 -3.06 13.66
CA TYR A 98 -1.22 -3.36 13.15
C TYR A 98 -1.36 -3.06 11.65
N VAL A 99 -0.74 -1.99 11.16
CA VAL A 99 -0.74 -1.69 9.72
C VAL A 99 0.10 -2.72 8.96
N THR A 100 1.27 -3.08 9.47
CA THR A 100 2.20 -4.01 8.81
C THR A 100 1.60 -5.41 8.70
N GLU A 101 1.04 -5.94 9.79
CA GLU A 101 0.41 -7.27 9.79
C GLU A 101 -0.78 -7.33 8.84
N ALA A 102 -1.62 -6.28 8.85
CA ALA A 102 -2.73 -6.18 7.94
C ALA A 102 -2.30 -6.06 6.47
N GLN A 103 -1.26 -5.27 6.16
CA GLN A 103 -0.71 -5.16 4.79
C GLN A 103 -0.08 -6.48 4.33
N ALA A 104 0.59 -7.20 5.23
CA ALA A 104 1.13 -8.53 4.94
C ALA A 104 0.00 -9.52 4.61
N ALA A 105 -1.08 -9.55 5.39
CA ALA A 105 -2.25 -10.37 5.10
C ALA A 105 -2.90 -10.02 3.75
N VAL A 106 -3.13 -8.74 3.47
CA VAL A 106 -3.65 -8.29 2.15
C VAL A 106 -2.72 -8.72 1.02
N THR A 107 -1.40 -8.64 1.21
CA THR A 107 -0.40 -9.07 0.21
C THR A 107 -0.46 -10.57 -0.03
N THR A 108 -0.57 -11.39 1.02
CA THR A 108 -0.79 -12.84 0.91
C THR A 108 -2.06 -13.14 0.11
N TRP A 109 -3.16 -12.45 0.42
CA TRP A 109 -4.40 -12.60 -0.34
C TRP A 109 -4.23 -12.24 -1.81
N LEU A 110 -3.54 -11.15 -2.14
CA LEU A 110 -3.24 -10.77 -3.52
C LEU A 110 -2.41 -11.84 -4.25
N ALA A 111 -1.44 -12.44 -3.57
CA ALA A 111 -0.57 -13.48 -4.09
C ALA A 111 -1.35 -14.78 -4.40
N LEU A 112 -2.25 -15.19 -3.52
CA LEU A 112 -3.14 -16.36 -3.71
C LEU A 112 -4.02 -16.26 -4.96
N ARG A 113 -4.23 -15.07 -5.51
CA ARG A 113 -5.08 -14.83 -6.69
C ARG A 113 -4.32 -14.91 -8.01
N ARG A 114 -3.03 -15.23 -7.98
CA ARG A 114 -2.16 -15.38 -9.15
C ARG A 114 -1.55 -16.77 -9.12
N GLU A 115 -1.47 -17.41 -10.29
CA GLU A 115 -0.78 -18.69 -10.42
C GLU A 115 0.70 -18.52 -10.01
N GLY A 116 1.17 -19.37 -9.09
CA GLY A 116 2.52 -19.29 -8.49
C GLY A 116 2.78 -18.01 -7.69
N GLY A 117 1.75 -17.20 -7.41
CA GLY A 117 1.91 -15.91 -6.74
C GLY A 117 2.38 -16.04 -5.30
N LEU A 118 1.90 -17.06 -4.59
CA LEU A 118 2.29 -17.32 -3.21
C LEU A 118 3.75 -17.81 -3.12
N ASP A 119 4.17 -18.69 -4.03
CA ASP A 119 5.57 -19.11 -4.15
C ASP A 119 6.50 -17.91 -4.41
N ALA A 120 6.11 -17.06 -5.37
CA ALA A 120 6.87 -15.85 -5.70
C ALA A 120 6.96 -14.85 -4.52
N LEU A 121 5.95 -14.82 -3.65
CA LEU A 121 5.95 -13.96 -2.46
C LEU A 121 6.95 -14.46 -1.41
N VAL A 122 7.02 -15.77 -1.19
CA VAL A 122 7.88 -16.36 -0.14
C VAL A 122 9.31 -16.63 -0.58
N GLU A 123 9.57 -16.72 -1.89
CA GLU A 123 10.89 -17.07 -2.43
C GLU A 123 12.04 -16.22 -1.87
N PRO A 124 11.91 -14.89 -1.67
CA PRO A 124 12.97 -14.09 -1.05
C PRO A 124 13.31 -14.48 0.41
N GLU A 125 12.39 -15.14 1.11
CA GLU A 125 12.56 -15.57 2.51
C GLU A 125 13.14 -16.98 2.63
N VAL A 126 13.09 -17.77 1.55
CA VAL A 126 13.57 -19.16 1.51
C VAL A 126 15.04 -19.14 1.10
N CYS A 127 15.92 -18.88 2.08
CA CYS A 127 17.36 -18.83 1.87
C CYS A 127 18.13 -19.57 2.98
N GLU A 128 19.39 -19.92 2.69
CA GLU A 128 20.26 -20.65 3.63
C GLU A 128 20.48 -19.89 4.94
N GLU A 129 20.55 -18.56 4.87
CA GLU A 129 20.66 -17.71 6.06
C GLU A 129 19.45 -17.85 6.97
N ARG A 130 18.23 -17.78 6.41
CA ARG A 130 17.00 -17.96 7.17
C ARG A 130 16.86 -19.38 7.72
N LEU A 131 17.24 -20.38 6.93
CA LEU A 131 17.27 -21.78 7.37
C LEU A 131 18.22 -21.98 8.57
N ALA A 132 19.42 -21.39 8.51
CA ALA A 132 20.38 -21.45 9.60
C ALA A 132 19.86 -20.75 10.86
N GLN A 133 19.21 -19.58 10.71
CA GLN A 133 18.60 -18.86 11.82
C GLN A 133 17.51 -19.71 12.50
N TRP A 134 16.57 -20.25 11.73
CA TRP A 134 15.47 -21.05 12.30
C TRP A 134 15.96 -22.29 13.05
N ARG A 135 17.04 -22.93 12.56
CA ARG A 135 17.68 -24.05 13.25
C ARG A 135 18.37 -23.63 14.54
N ALA A 136 18.98 -22.44 14.58
CA ALA A 136 19.58 -21.92 15.80
C ALA A 136 18.49 -21.64 16.85
N ASP A 137 17.38 -21.03 16.42
CA ASP A 137 16.24 -20.70 17.28
C ASP A 137 15.49 -21.94 17.79
N ASN A 138 15.63 -23.09 17.10
CA ASN A 138 15.01 -24.38 17.46
C ASN A 138 16.07 -25.44 17.79
N SER A 139 17.21 -25.02 18.36
CA SER A 139 18.33 -25.91 18.69
C SER A 139 18.06 -26.86 19.87
N ASP A 140 16.96 -26.62 20.58
CA ASP A 140 16.43 -27.46 21.66
C ASP A 140 15.70 -28.71 21.15
N ARG A 141 15.40 -28.81 19.86
CA ARG A 141 14.73 -29.97 19.26
C ARG A 141 15.68 -31.14 19.04
N ASP A 142 15.16 -32.35 19.28
CA ASP A 142 15.89 -33.61 19.05
C ASP A 142 16.21 -33.85 17.57
N GLU A 143 15.43 -33.28 16.65
CA GLU A 143 15.61 -33.39 15.20
C GLU A 143 15.86 -32.03 14.57
N VAL A 144 16.72 -32.00 13.53
CA VAL A 144 17.02 -30.77 12.78
C VAL A 144 15.76 -30.26 12.09
N TRP A 145 15.32 -29.08 12.52
CA TRP A 145 14.10 -28.44 12.04
C TRP A 145 14.38 -26.95 11.75
N PRO A 146 14.06 -26.41 10.56
CA PRO A 146 13.61 -27.11 9.34
C PRO A 146 14.70 -28.02 8.73
N ARG A 147 14.26 -29.00 7.91
CA ARG A 147 15.12 -30.08 7.38
C ARG A 147 16.00 -29.63 6.22
N ASP A 148 15.48 -28.74 5.39
CA ASP A 148 16.09 -28.21 4.18
C ASP A 148 15.30 -26.96 3.74
N LEU A 149 15.69 -26.37 2.61
CA LEU A 149 15.01 -25.19 2.05
C LEU A 149 13.58 -25.48 1.59
N ASP A 150 13.28 -26.70 1.14
CA ASP A 150 11.93 -27.05 0.69
C ASP A 150 10.99 -27.16 1.90
N HIS A 151 11.42 -27.77 3.00
CA HIS A 151 10.68 -27.77 4.26
C HIS A 151 10.55 -26.36 4.84
N LEU A 152 11.57 -25.50 4.73
CA LEU A 152 11.44 -24.09 5.12
C LEU A 152 10.38 -23.39 4.27
N ARG A 153 10.36 -23.61 2.94
CA ARG A 153 9.34 -23.05 2.05
C ARG A 153 7.94 -23.48 2.46
N GLU A 154 7.72 -24.76 2.72
CA GLU A 154 6.43 -25.30 3.20
C GLU A 154 5.97 -24.59 4.47
N LEU A 155 6.86 -24.41 5.44
CA LEU A 155 6.55 -23.73 6.70
C LEU A 155 6.21 -22.26 6.48
N VAL A 156 7.01 -21.52 5.71
CA VAL A 156 6.74 -20.09 5.43
C VAL A 156 5.41 -19.92 4.69
N LEU A 157 5.10 -20.79 3.73
CA LEU A 157 3.81 -20.82 3.05
C LEU A 157 2.65 -21.02 4.04
N GLU A 158 2.76 -22.01 4.92
CA GLU A 158 1.76 -22.30 5.96
C GLU A 158 1.58 -21.12 6.92
N PHE A 159 2.67 -20.50 7.38
CA PHE A 159 2.62 -19.32 8.24
C PHE A 159 1.94 -18.13 7.54
N ARG A 160 2.22 -17.89 6.26
CA ARG A 160 1.57 -16.80 5.51
C ARG A 160 0.06 -16.99 5.41
N ILE A 161 -0.40 -18.22 5.15
CA ILE A 161 -1.83 -18.54 5.05
C ILE A 161 -2.49 -18.44 6.42
N THR A 162 -1.90 -19.07 7.44
CA THR A 162 -2.42 -19.04 8.82
C THR A 162 -2.52 -17.60 9.34
N HIS A 163 -1.52 -16.76 9.04
CA HIS A 163 -1.54 -15.36 9.40
C HIS A 163 -2.70 -14.59 8.75
N LEU A 164 -2.90 -14.76 7.43
CA LEU A 164 -4.03 -14.17 6.73
C LEU A 164 -5.37 -14.59 7.37
N GLU A 165 -5.52 -15.87 7.72
CA GLU A 165 -6.74 -16.37 8.37
C GLU A 165 -6.95 -15.76 9.77
N SER A 166 -5.90 -15.68 10.58
CA SER A 166 -5.92 -15.06 11.91
C SER A 166 -6.33 -13.58 11.84
N GLU A 167 -5.69 -12.81 10.95
CA GLU A 167 -6.00 -11.39 10.72
C GLU A 167 -7.44 -11.19 10.23
N LEU A 168 -7.89 -11.99 9.26
CA LEU A 168 -9.28 -11.98 8.79
C LEU A 168 -10.26 -12.23 9.94
N ASN A 169 -10.05 -13.30 10.71
CA ASN A 169 -10.95 -13.67 11.78
C ASN A 169 -11.00 -12.62 12.90
N ALA A 170 -9.85 -12.08 13.30
CA ALA A 170 -9.78 -11.04 14.31
C ALA A 170 -10.43 -9.74 13.84
N ALA A 171 -10.13 -9.30 12.62
CA ALA A 171 -10.69 -8.07 12.07
C ALA A 171 -12.21 -8.16 11.82
N LEU A 172 -12.72 -9.37 11.51
CA LEU A 172 -14.15 -9.62 11.30
C LEU A 172 -14.94 -9.91 12.58
N LYS A 173 -14.26 -10.16 13.71
CA LYS A 173 -14.88 -10.41 15.02
C LYS A 173 -15.98 -9.39 15.37
N PRO A 174 -15.84 -8.07 15.16
CA PRO A 174 -16.90 -7.10 15.43
C PRO A 174 -18.19 -7.31 14.60
N PHE A 175 -18.13 -7.98 13.45
CA PHE A 175 -19.28 -8.25 12.59
C PHE A 175 -19.95 -9.62 12.85
N SER A 176 -19.36 -10.47 13.69
CA SER A 176 -19.90 -11.80 14.04
C SER A 176 -21.22 -11.74 14.82
N ILE A 177 -22.04 -12.80 14.87
CA ILE A 177 -23.36 -12.76 15.56
C ILE A 177 -23.18 -12.42 17.05
N GLY A 178 -24.02 -11.53 17.59
CA GLY A 178 -23.94 -11.07 18.99
C GLY A 178 -25.14 -10.21 19.39
N ILE A 179 -25.26 -9.91 20.69
CA ILE A 179 -26.35 -9.09 21.25
C ILE A 179 -26.08 -7.61 20.95
N GLY A 180 -27.10 -6.87 20.49
CA GLY A 180 -27.00 -5.44 20.13
C GLY A 180 -26.91 -5.20 18.62
N SER A 181 -26.85 -3.92 18.23
CA SER A 181 -26.71 -3.51 16.83
C SER A 181 -25.24 -3.52 16.37
N LEU A 182 -24.99 -3.54 15.06
CA LEU A 182 -23.62 -3.40 14.53
C LEU A 182 -22.97 -2.05 14.94
N ASP A 183 -23.78 -1.01 15.14
CA ASP A 183 -23.31 0.30 15.60
C ASP A 183 -22.71 0.25 17.02
N ASP A 184 -23.12 -0.73 17.82
CA ASP A 184 -22.66 -0.95 19.19
C ASP A 184 -21.31 -1.68 19.27
N ARG A 185 -20.76 -2.13 18.13
CA ARG A 185 -19.58 -3.01 18.09
C ARG A 185 -18.29 -2.34 17.62
N TYR A 186 -18.34 -1.02 17.39
CA TYR A 186 -17.17 -0.17 17.21
C TYR A 186 -16.16 -0.69 16.17
N PRO A 187 -16.59 -0.99 14.92
CA PRO A 187 -15.67 -1.49 13.92
C PRO A 187 -14.57 -0.46 13.65
N THR A 188 -13.35 -0.98 13.55
CA THR A 188 -12.15 -0.19 13.30
C THR A 188 -11.93 -0.06 11.79
N ILE A 189 -10.99 0.78 11.37
CA ILE A 189 -10.59 0.91 9.96
C ILE A 189 -10.12 -0.44 9.45
N LEU A 190 -9.32 -1.18 10.25
CA LEU A 190 -8.89 -2.54 9.89
C LEU A 190 -10.08 -3.47 9.72
N SER A 191 -11.04 -3.48 10.66
CA SER A 191 -12.25 -4.29 10.52
C SER A 191 -12.99 -4.01 9.22
N VAL A 192 -13.14 -2.73 8.85
CA VAL A 192 -13.82 -2.36 7.60
C VAL A 192 -13.01 -2.75 6.36
N ALA A 193 -11.67 -2.61 6.41
CA ALA A 193 -10.79 -3.03 5.32
C ALA A 193 -10.88 -4.55 5.07
N PHE A 194 -10.84 -5.35 6.13
CA PHE A 194 -10.97 -6.80 6.03
C PHE A 194 -12.39 -7.26 5.69
N LEU A 195 -13.43 -6.50 6.06
CA LEU A 195 -14.78 -6.74 5.56
C LEU A 195 -14.87 -6.56 4.03
N GLN A 196 -14.20 -5.55 3.48
CA GLN A 196 -14.13 -5.38 2.02
C GLN A 196 -13.37 -6.51 1.34
N LEU A 197 -12.23 -6.93 1.91
CA LEU A 197 -11.48 -8.09 1.43
C LEU A 197 -12.35 -9.35 1.46
N TYR A 198 -13.01 -9.63 2.59
CA TYR A 198 -13.89 -10.78 2.76
C TYR A 198 -15.03 -10.78 1.73
N ASN A 199 -15.67 -9.64 1.50
CA ASN A 199 -16.71 -9.53 0.47
C ASN A 199 -16.15 -9.86 -0.92
N HIS A 200 -14.95 -9.38 -1.27
CA HIS A 200 -14.31 -9.76 -2.53
C HIS A 200 -13.90 -11.24 -2.60
N LEU A 201 -13.58 -11.86 -1.46
CA LEU A 201 -13.33 -13.30 -1.39
C LEU A 201 -14.62 -14.10 -1.61
N ALA A 202 -15.71 -13.72 -0.94
CA ALA A 202 -17.02 -14.35 -1.07
C ALA A 202 -17.63 -14.19 -2.47
N GLU A 203 -17.37 -13.07 -3.15
CA GLU A 203 -17.79 -12.81 -4.53
C GLU A 203 -16.90 -13.46 -5.59
N ASP A 204 -15.82 -14.15 -5.19
CA ASP A 204 -14.75 -14.61 -6.08
C ASP A 204 -14.25 -13.50 -7.03
N ALA A 205 -14.02 -12.31 -6.48
CA ALA A 205 -13.78 -11.13 -7.28
C ALA A 205 -12.47 -11.22 -8.08
N THR A 206 -12.51 -10.79 -9.34
CA THR A 206 -11.32 -10.78 -10.20
C THR A 206 -10.45 -9.57 -9.90
N ILE A 207 -9.23 -9.83 -9.43
CA ILE A 207 -8.20 -8.79 -9.22
C ILE A 207 -7.54 -8.47 -10.56
N ARG A 208 -7.33 -7.19 -10.82
CA ARG A 208 -6.68 -6.68 -12.04
C ARG A 208 -5.56 -5.73 -11.68
N GLU A 209 -4.58 -5.63 -12.55
CA GLU A 209 -3.56 -4.58 -12.48
C GLU A 209 -3.97 -3.40 -13.37
N CYS A 210 -3.82 -2.18 -12.87
CA CYS A 210 -4.15 -0.99 -13.64
C CYS A 210 -3.21 -0.85 -14.85
N ALA A 211 -3.79 -0.85 -16.06
CA ALA A 211 -3.04 -0.70 -17.32
C ALA A 211 -2.46 0.71 -17.56
N ASN A 212 -2.58 1.63 -16.61
CA ASN A 212 -1.86 2.90 -16.67
C ASN A 212 -0.42 2.63 -16.22
N GLU A 213 0.53 2.92 -17.11
CA GLU A 213 1.94 2.58 -16.95
C GLU A 213 2.59 3.13 -15.67
N THR A 214 2.08 4.25 -15.14
CA THR A 214 2.57 4.84 -13.88
C THR A 214 1.79 4.43 -12.64
N CYS A 215 0.64 3.78 -12.79
CA CYS A 215 -0.18 3.37 -11.67
C CYS A 215 0.12 1.92 -11.26
N ARG A 216 -0.13 0.95 -12.15
CA ARG A 216 0.08 -0.50 -11.91
C ARG A 216 -0.48 -1.06 -10.59
N ARG A 217 -1.44 -0.37 -9.97
CA ARG A 217 -2.08 -0.82 -8.73
C ARG A 217 -3.04 -1.97 -8.99
N SER A 218 -3.17 -2.85 -8.00
CA SER A 218 -4.24 -3.86 -7.95
C SER A 218 -5.60 -3.18 -7.73
N PHE A 219 -6.62 -3.62 -8.43
CA PHE A 219 -8.00 -3.15 -8.25
C PHE A 219 -9.00 -4.22 -8.67
N VAL A 220 -10.20 -4.18 -8.07
CA VAL A 220 -11.31 -5.08 -8.41
C VAL A 220 -12.32 -4.38 -9.32
N ARG A 221 -12.67 -3.14 -8.99
CA ARG A 221 -13.69 -2.32 -9.66
C ARG A 221 -13.13 -0.93 -9.99
N GLN A 222 -13.63 -0.29 -11.04
CA GLN A 222 -13.20 1.07 -11.38
C GLN A 222 -13.89 2.09 -10.45
N ARG A 223 -13.10 2.86 -9.69
CA ARG A 223 -13.61 3.90 -8.81
C ARG A 223 -14.28 5.04 -9.59
N GLY A 224 -15.42 5.54 -9.08
CA GLY A 224 -16.04 6.80 -9.50
C GLY A 224 -16.87 6.77 -10.78
N ARG A 225 -17.27 5.60 -11.29
CA ARG A 225 -18.11 5.47 -12.49
C ARG A 225 -19.53 4.97 -12.24
N ALA A 226 -19.81 4.39 -11.07
CA ALA A 226 -21.15 3.92 -10.71
C ALA A 226 -21.87 4.98 -9.87
N GLU A 227 -22.80 5.74 -10.47
CA GLU A 227 -23.73 6.60 -9.71
C GLU A 227 -24.80 5.77 -8.97
N TYR A 228 -25.06 4.54 -9.41
CA TYR A 228 -26.14 3.67 -8.89
C TYR A 228 -25.64 2.28 -8.43
N GLY A 229 -24.38 2.17 -8.00
CA GLY A 229 -23.80 0.88 -7.56
C GLY A 229 -23.62 -0.18 -8.66
N GLN A 230 -23.96 0.15 -9.91
CA GLN A 230 -23.76 -0.73 -11.07
C GLN A 230 -22.29 -0.69 -11.53
N ASN A 231 -21.47 -1.51 -10.89
CA ASN A 231 -20.08 -1.67 -11.25
C ASN A 231 -19.96 -2.68 -12.42
N ARG A 232 -19.42 -2.23 -13.56
CA ARG A 232 -19.03 -3.16 -14.63
C ARG A 232 -17.84 -3.99 -14.15
N THR A 233 -18.02 -5.29 -14.04
CA THR A 233 -16.96 -6.23 -13.62
C THR A 233 -16.08 -6.66 -14.79
N SER A 234 -16.52 -6.47 -16.03
CA SER A 234 -15.78 -6.84 -17.25
C SER A 234 -15.40 -5.62 -18.10
N GLY A 235 -14.32 -5.75 -18.86
CA GLY A 235 -13.83 -4.70 -19.78
C GLY A 235 -13.20 -3.47 -19.11
N ILE A 236 -12.99 -3.48 -17.80
CA ILE A 236 -12.30 -2.41 -17.07
C ILE A 236 -10.78 -2.65 -17.11
N LYS A 237 -10.03 -1.66 -17.60
CA LYS A 237 -8.55 -1.70 -17.70
C LYS A 237 -7.83 -0.79 -16.70
N TYR A 238 -8.55 0.15 -16.09
CA TYR A 238 -7.96 1.20 -15.25
C TYR A 238 -8.72 1.30 -13.93
N CYS A 239 -7.97 1.45 -12.83
CA CYS A 239 -8.54 1.54 -11.49
C CYS A 239 -9.39 2.81 -11.29
N THR A 240 -9.08 3.91 -11.98
CA THR A 240 -9.87 5.15 -11.94
C THR A 240 -10.08 5.77 -13.32
N ARG A 241 -10.99 6.74 -13.39
CA ARG A 241 -11.19 7.56 -14.60
C ARG A 241 -9.99 8.45 -14.89
N GLU A 242 -9.32 8.98 -13.87
CA GLU A 242 -8.08 9.75 -14.07
C GLU A 242 -6.99 8.90 -14.70
N CYS A 243 -6.83 7.65 -14.24
CA CYS A 243 -5.85 6.71 -14.80
C CYS A 243 -6.12 6.46 -16.30
N ALA A 244 -7.37 6.23 -16.67
CA ALA A 244 -7.77 6.06 -18.07
C ALA A 244 -7.47 7.30 -18.92
N ARG A 245 -7.80 8.49 -18.41
CA ARG A 245 -7.55 9.77 -19.09
C ARG A 245 -6.06 10.05 -19.25
N ALA A 246 -5.27 9.82 -18.20
CA ALA A 246 -3.84 10.01 -18.21
C ALA A 246 -3.14 9.10 -19.22
N GLN A 247 -3.53 7.82 -19.28
CA GLN A 247 -2.98 6.88 -20.27
C GLN A 247 -3.36 7.31 -21.70
N ALA A 248 -4.64 7.63 -21.96
CA ALA A 248 -5.10 8.10 -23.27
C ALA A 248 -4.35 9.37 -23.74
N GLN A 249 -4.08 10.32 -22.84
CA GLN A 249 -3.29 11.51 -23.16
C GLN A 249 -1.84 11.17 -23.52
N ARG A 250 -1.22 10.19 -22.86
CA ARG A 250 0.15 9.73 -23.18
C ARG A 250 0.20 9.07 -24.55
N GLU A 251 -0.74 8.19 -24.84
CA GLU A 251 -0.85 7.54 -26.16
C GLU A 251 -1.06 8.56 -27.28
N LEU A 252 -1.91 9.57 -27.07
CA LEU A 252 -2.09 10.67 -28.02
C LEU A 252 -0.78 11.43 -28.26
N ARG A 253 -0.04 11.76 -27.19
CA ARG A 253 1.28 12.42 -27.31
C ARG A 253 2.30 11.55 -28.05
N ARG A 254 2.31 10.22 -27.83
CA ARG A 254 3.16 9.26 -28.56
C ARG A 254 2.82 9.24 -30.05
N ARG A 255 1.54 9.14 -30.41
CA ARG A 255 1.08 9.16 -31.81
C ARG A 255 1.46 10.46 -32.50
N ARG A 256 1.29 11.61 -31.85
CA ARG A 256 1.68 12.93 -32.40
C ARG A 256 3.19 13.04 -32.65
N ARG A 257 4.02 12.51 -31.74
CA ARG A 257 5.49 12.48 -31.94
C ARG A 257 5.89 11.60 -33.11
N GLN A 258 5.24 10.45 -33.30
CA GLN A 258 5.49 9.55 -34.43
C GLN A 258 5.02 10.13 -35.78
N GLN A 259 3.99 10.99 -35.76
CA GLN A 259 3.46 11.65 -36.95
C GLN A 259 4.18 12.96 -37.33
N THR A 260 5.02 13.50 -36.45
CA THR A 260 5.83 14.69 -36.74
C THR A 260 7.22 14.21 -37.15
N PRO A 261 7.58 14.21 -38.44
CA PRO A 261 8.93 13.84 -38.85
C PRO A 261 9.93 14.82 -38.23
N PRO A 262 11.14 14.38 -37.86
CA PRO A 262 12.19 15.32 -37.49
C PRO A 262 12.38 16.28 -38.68
N LEU A 263 12.24 17.59 -38.42
CA LEU A 263 12.59 18.62 -39.39
C LEU A 263 14.02 18.33 -39.84
N GLN A 264 14.19 17.95 -41.11
CA GLN A 264 15.50 17.83 -41.73
C GLN A 264 16.26 19.12 -41.44
N GLN A 265 17.42 19.00 -40.80
CA GLN A 265 18.30 20.14 -40.60
C GLN A 265 18.55 20.78 -41.97
N PRO A 266 18.38 22.11 -42.12
CA PRO A 266 18.65 22.76 -43.38
C PRO A 266 20.11 22.49 -43.76
N PRO A 267 20.40 22.29 -45.07
CA PRO A 267 21.75 21.98 -45.51
C PRO A 267 22.70 23.06 -45.03
N SER A 268 23.72 22.63 -44.28
CA SER A 268 24.85 23.44 -43.87
C SER A 268 25.46 24.11 -45.10
N GLN A 269 25.21 25.41 -45.26
CA GLN A 269 25.83 26.22 -46.29
C GLN A 269 27.34 26.19 -46.06
N SER A 270 28.07 25.66 -47.05
CA SER A 270 29.53 25.76 -47.10
C SER A 270 29.92 27.25 -47.14
N PRO A 271 31.00 27.67 -46.45
CA PRO A 271 31.43 29.06 -46.48
C PRO A 271 31.98 29.38 -47.87
N GLU A 272 31.41 30.37 -48.55
CA GLU A 272 32.00 30.99 -49.73
C GLU A 272 33.34 31.66 -49.38
N PRO A 273 34.36 31.59 -50.25
CA PRO A 273 35.64 32.25 -50.04
C PRO A 273 35.50 33.76 -50.29
N GLN A 274 35.83 34.57 -49.29
CA GLN A 274 35.89 36.02 -49.42
C GLN A 274 37.09 36.43 -50.28
N ASP A 275 36.79 37.11 -51.39
CA ASP A 275 37.74 37.80 -52.25
C ASP A 275 38.48 38.94 -51.51
N SER A 276 39.74 39.10 -51.91
CA SER A 276 40.73 40.03 -51.36
C SER A 276 40.41 41.50 -51.65
N PRO A 277 40.87 42.46 -50.82
CA PRO A 277 40.74 43.88 -51.14
C PRO A 277 41.86 44.39 -52.07
N GLU A 278 41.47 45.23 -53.03
CA GLU A 278 42.34 46.03 -53.91
C GLU A 278 43.18 47.07 -53.14
N PRO A 279 44.37 47.45 -53.66
CA PRO A 279 45.21 48.48 -53.06
C PRO A 279 44.84 49.89 -53.58
N ALA A 280 44.53 50.80 -52.67
CA ALA A 280 44.42 52.23 -52.98
C ALA A 280 45.82 52.89 -52.99
N GLY A 281 46.15 53.53 -54.12
CA GLY A 281 47.41 54.25 -54.32
C GLY A 281 47.44 55.68 -53.75
N GLN A 282 48.64 56.03 -53.29
CA GLN A 282 49.40 57.29 -53.41
C GLN A 282 48.72 58.67 -53.33
N ALA A 283 49.22 59.49 -52.38
CA ALA A 283 49.82 60.83 -52.53
C ALA A 283 50.01 61.41 -51.10
N GLY A 284 51.03 62.16 -50.69
CA GLY A 284 52.18 62.78 -51.35
C GLY A 284 53.02 63.49 -50.26
N ASP A 285 54.20 63.94 -50.67
CA ASP A 285 55.27 64.55 -49.86
C ASP A 285 54.88 65.81 -49.06
N ALA A 286 55.55 65.99 -47.91
CA ALA A 286 56.08 67.29 -47.49
C ALA A 286 57.23 67.12 -46.45
N SER A 287 58.40 67.62 -46.85
CA SER A 287 59.64 67.95 -46.11
C SER A 287 60.67 66.84 -45.86
#